data_AF-A0A401H728-F1
#
_entry.id   AF-A0A401H728-F1
#
_cell.length_a   1.000
_cell.length_b   1.000
_cell.length_c   1.000
_cell.angle_alpha   90.00
_cell.angle_beta   90.00
_cell.angle_gamma   90.00
#
_symmetry.space_group_name_H-M   'P 1'
#
loop_
_entity.id
_entity.type
_entity.pdbx_description
1 polymer ?
#
loop_
_entity_poly.entity_id
_entity_poly.type
_entity_poly.pdbx_seq_one_letter_code
_entity_poly.pdbx_strand_id
1 'polypeptide(L)'
;MLEFTLEYRRLINVITEDRSTELRKFEMSNEEWEIAGQLYDILRIFNNATLYFSRSMPSLPMIIPAMNIINEHLTDHSLDEQYLPCIRITIGLTKKTLNCYYNEMNQLNVYRITIVLYPSHKLAYFKNAGWKQE
;
A
#
# COMPACT_ATOMS: atom_id res chain seq x y z
N MET A 1 -4.41 -6.84 -11.38
CA MET A 1 -5.83 -7.26 -11.43
C MET A 1 -6.74 -6.05 -11.39
N LEU A 2 -6.81 -5.29 -10.29
CA LEU A 2 -7.65 -4.07 -10.25
C LEU A 2 -7.32 -3.04 -11.33
N GLU A 3 -6.03 -2.81 -11.61
CA GLU A 3 -5.58 -1.94 -12.71
C GLU A 3 -6.19 -2.34 -14.05
N PHE A 4 -6.07 -3.63 -14.40
CA PHE A 4 -6.68 -4.22 -15.58
C PHE A 4 -8.21 -4.08 -15.57
N THR A 5 -8.86 -4.38 -14.45
CA THR A 5 -10.32 -4.26 -14.33
C THR A 5 -10.79 -2.83 -14.58
N LEU A 6 -10.05 -1.82 -14.09
CA LEU A 6 -10.36 -0.41 -14.30
C LEU A 6 -10.06 0.05 -15.74
N GLU A 7 -8.93 -0.38 -16.31
CA GLU A 7 -8.53 -0.07 -17.69
C GLU A 7 -9.56 -0.61 -18.70
N TYR A 8 -10.04 -1.82 -18.48
CA TYR A 8 -10.99 -2.50 -19.37
C TYR A 8 -12.46 -2.37 -18.93
N ARG A 9 -12.79 -1.44 -18.03
CA ARG A 9 -14.14 -1.24 -17.46
C ARG A 9 -15.25 -1.27 -18.50
N ARG A 10 -15.07 -0.54 -19.62
CA ARG A 10 -16.07 -0.48 -20.70
C ARG A 10 -16.33 -1.83 -21.34
N LEU A 11 -15.27 -2.60 -21.63
CA LEU A 11 -15.42 -3.92 -22.24
C LEU A 11 -16.02 -4.91 -21.24
N ILE A 12 -15.61 -4.84 -19.97
CA ILE A 12 -16.15 -5.67 -18.91
C ILE A 12 -17.66 -5.44 -18.79
N ASN A 13 -18.12 -4.18 -18.71
CA ASN A 13 -19.55 -3.86 -18.67
C ASN A 13 -20.31 -4.42 -19.88
N VAL A 14 -19.79 -4.24 -21.10
CA VAL A 14 -20.45 -4.77 -22.32
C VAL A 14 -20.60 -6.29 -22.27
N ILE A 15 -19.56 -7.00 -21.82
CA ILE A 15 -19.57 -8.46 -21.74
C ILE A 15 -20.51 -8.94 -20.62
N THR A 16 -20.57 -8.24 -19.48
CA THR A 16 -21.44 -8.62 -18.36
C THR A 16 -22.90 -8.23 -18.56
N GLU A 17 -23.19 -7.17 -19.32
CA GLU A 17 -24.57 -6.73 -19.62
C GLU A 17 -25.29 -7.64 -20.64
N ASP A 18 -24.52 -8.37 -21.47
CA ASP A 18 -25.08 -9.24 -22.49
C ASP A 18 -25.84 -10.43 -21.88
N ARG A 19 -27.16 -10.43 -22.08
CA ARG A 19 -28.09 -11.45 -21.58
C ARG A 19 -27.88 -12.83 -22.23
N SER A 20 -27.16 -12.90 -23.34
CA SER A 20 -26.79 -14.19 -23.96
C SER A 20 -25.64 -14.88 -23.22
N THR A 21 -24.92 -14.14 -22.36
CA THR A 21 -23.83 -14.66 -21.55
C THR A 21 -24.30 -15.00 -20.13
N GLU A 22 -23.76 -16.06 -19.53
CA GLU A 22 -23.97 -16.38 -18.11
C GLU A 22 -23.18 -15.45 -17.15
N LEU A 23 -22.61 -14.37 -17.68
CA LEU A 23 -21.68 -13.49 -16.97
C LEU A 23 -22.34 -12.32 -16.26
N ARG A 24 -23.65 -12.12 -16.45
CA ARG A 24 -24.40 -11.03 -15.81
C ARG A 24 -24.36 -11.02 -14.29
N LYS A 25 -24.18 -12.19 -13.66
CA LYS A 25 -23.97 -12.29 -12.20
C LYS A 25 -22.69 -11.61 -11.70
N PHE A 26 -21.77 -11.25 -12.61
CA PHE A 26 -20.53 -10.53 -12.33
C PHE A 26 -20.59 -9.05 -12.73
N GLU A 27 -21.76 -8.55 -13.14
CA GLU A 27 -21.98 -7.13 -13.42
C GLU A 27 -21.75 -6.34 -12.13
N MET A 28 -20.79 -5.42 -12.18
CA MET A 28 -20.47 -4.54 -11.04
C MET A 28 -21.31 -3.28 -11.09
N SER A 29 -21.89 -2.93 -9.95
CA SER A 29 -22.59 -1.66 -9.72
C SER A 29 -21.63 -0.48 -9.77
N ASN A 30 -22.17 0.74 -9.93
CA ASN A 30 -21.38 1.96 -9.93
C ASN A 30 -20.59 2.15 -8.62
N GLU A 31 -21.16 1.75 -7.49
CA GLU A 31 -20.52 1.82 -6.17
C GLU A 31 -19.34 0.83 -6.09
N GLU A 32 -19.49 -0.40 -6.59
CA GLU A 32 -18.39 -1.37 -6.63
C GLU A 32 -17.24 -0.92 -7.54
N TRP A 33 -17.55 -0.24 -8.65
CA TRP A 33 -16.53 0.37 -9.51
C TRP A 33 -15.77 1.49 -8.80
N GLU A 34 -16.45 2.32 -8.02
CA GLU A 34 -15.82 3.37 -7.22
C GLU A 34 -14.92 2.79 -6.13
N ILE A 35 -15.42 1.77 -5.40
CA ILE A 35 -14.62 1.02 -4.42
C ILE A 35 -13.38 0.41 -5.07
N ALA A 36 -13.51 -0.20 -6.25
CA ALA A 36 -12.37 -0.78 -6.96
C ALA A 36 -11.31 0.27 -7.35
N GLY A 37 -11.75 1.47 -7.77
CA GLY A 37 -10.87 2.60 -8.05
C GLY A 37 -10.11 3.06 -6.82
N GLN A 38 -10.83 3.37 -5.75
CA GLN A 38 -10.23 3.82 -4.49
C GLN A 38 -9.29 2.77 -3.88
N LEU A 39 -9.65 1.49 -3.96
CA LEU A 39 -8.81 0.40 -3.49
C LEU A 39 -7.54 0.26 -4.33
N TYR A 40 -7.63 0.46 -5.65
CA TYR A 40 -6.46 0.47 -6.53
C TYR A 40 -5.47 1.56 -6.13
N ASP A 41 -5.94 2.78 -5.87
CA ASP A 41 -5.08 3.92 -5.52
C ASP A 41 -4.28 3.65 -4.23
N ILE A 42 -4.95 3.13 -3.20
CA ILE A 42 -4.33 2.79 -1.90
C ILE A 42 -3.36 1.61 -2.05
N LEU A 43 -3.72 0.58 -2.81
CA LEU A 43 -2.89 -0.62 -2.96
C LEU A 43 -1.63 -0.38 -3.80
N ARG A 44 -1.62 0.68 -4.62
CA ARG A 44 -0.49 1.00 -5.52
C ARG A 44 0.83 1.15 -4.77
N ILE A 45 0.83 1.75 -3.57
CA ILE A 45 2.06 1.91 -2.79
C ILE A 45 2.68 0.56 -2.37
N PHE A 46 1.84 -0.43 -2.05
CA PHE A 46 2.31 -1.78 -1.69
C PHE A 46 2.87 -2.52 -2.88
N ASN A 47 2.26 -2.36 -4.06
CA ASN A 47 2.80 -2.92 -5.30
C ASN A 47 4.18 -2.31 -5.62
N ASN A 48 4.30 -0.98 -5.53
CA ASN A 48 5.58 -0.29 -5.74
C ASN A 48 6.67 -0.78 -4.77
N ALA A 49 6.33 -0.92 -3.48
CA ALA A 49 7.26 -1.48 -2.49
C ALA A 49 7.64 -2.92 -2.84
N THR A 50 6.67 -3.77 -3.20
CA THR A 50 6.92 -5.17 -3.58
C THR A 50 7.86 -5.27 -4.78
N LEU A 51 7.61 -4.49 -5.83
CA LEU A 51 8.47 -4.43 -7.02
C LEU A 51 9.87 -3.89 -6.69
N TYR A 52 9.98 -2.93 -5.77
CA TYR A 52 11.26 -2.44 -5.29
C TYR A 52 12.07 -3.54 -4.59
N PHE A 53 11.44 -4.29 -3.68
CA PHE A 53 12.08 -5.36 -2.92
C PHE A 53 12.31 -6.65 -3.72
N SER A 54 11.62 -6.84 -4.85
CA SER A 54 11.81 -7.98 -5.74
C SER A 54 13.07 -7.88 -6.62
N ARG A 55 13.79 -6.77 -6.55
CA ARG A 55 15.06 -6.57 -7.29
C ARG A 55 16.19 -7.37 -6.66
N SER A 56 17.18 -7.76 -7.45
CA SER A 56 18.33 -8.58 -7.01
C SER A 56 19.36 -7.84 -6.12
N MET A 57 19.01 -6.71 -5.50
CA MET A 57 19.93 -5.87 -4.71
C MET A 57 19.67 -6.00 -3.20
N PRO A 58 20.69 -5.94 -2.33
CA PRO A 58 20.49 -5.98 -0.88
C PRO A 58 19.59 -4.82 -0.43
N SER A 59 18.40 -5.16 0.05
CA SER A 59 17.31 -4.21 0.30
C SER A 59 16.99 -4.03 1.79
N LEU A 60 17.71 -4.74 2.67
CA LEU A 60 17.48 -4.70 4.12
C LEU A 60 17.45 -3.29 4.75
N PRO A 61 18.40 -2.37 4.45
CA PRO A 61 18.36 -1.02 5.01
C PRO A 61 17.18 -0.17 4.51
N MET A 62 16.51 -0.61 3.45
CA MET A 62 15.39 0.12 2.84
C MET A 62 14.04 -0.30 3.41
N ILE A 63 13.98 -1.36 4.22
CA ILE A 63 12.73 -1.88 4.78
C ILE A 63 12.07 -0.84 5.70
N ILE A 64 12.80 -0.27 6.67
CA ILE A 64 12.24 0.76 7.56
C ILE A 64 11.84 2.02 6.78
N PRO A 65 12.68 2.58 5.87
CA PRO A 65 12.25 3.66 4.99
C PRO A 65 10.96 3.35 4.20
N ALA A 66 10.86 2.18 3.59
CA ALA A 66 9.67 1.80 2.83
C ALA A 66 8.43 1.68 3.73
N MET A 67 8.56 1.10 4.93
CA MET A 67 7.45 1.03 5.88
C MET A 67 7.00 2.42 6.35
N ASN A 68 7.92 3.35 6.57
CA ASN A 68 7.57 4.74 6.92
C ASN A 68 6.79 5.42 5.80
N ILE A 69 7.25 5.29 4.54
CA ILE A 69 6.53 5.83 3.37
C ILE A 69 5.13 5.24 3.26
N ILE A 70 4.98 3.91 3.42
CA ILE A 70 3.66 3.27 3.37
C ILE A 70 2.78 3.78 4.53
N ASN A 71 3.31 3.88 5.75
CA ASN A 71 2.55 4.35 6.90
C ASN A 71 2.10 5.81 6.77
N GLU A 72 2.97 6.69 6.27
CA GLU A 72 2.63 8.09 5.94
C GLU A 72 1.53 8.13 4.88
N HIS A 73 1.70 7.40 3.78
CA HIS A 73 0.70 7.30 2.72
C HIS A 73 -0.68 6.86 3.26
N LEU A 74 -0.74 5.79 4.07
CA LEU A 74 -2.00 5.35 4.69
C LEU A 74 -2.57 6.40 5.65
N THR A 75 -1.72 7.15 6.35
CA THR A 75 -2.17 8.19 7.28
C THR A 75 -2.86 9.32 6.54
N ASP A 76 -2.23 9.83 5.48
CA ASP A 76 -2.75 10.92 4.67
C ASP A 76 -4.11 10.54 4.07
N HIS A 77 -4.21 9.33 3.51
CA HIS A 77 -5.44 8.86 2.86
C HIS A 77 -6.53 8.45 3.86
N SER A 78 -6.20 8.14 5.12
CA SER A 78 -7.20 7.82 6.15
C SER A 78 -8.05 9.03 6.56
N LEU A 79 -7.52 10.24 6.36
CA LEU A 79 -8.17 11.51 6.70
C LEU A 79 -8.85 12.17 5.49
N ASP A 80 -8.70 11.58 4.31
CA ASP A 80 -9.23 12.15 3.08
C ASP A 80 -10.72 11.80 2.90
N GLU A 81 -11.56 12.82 2.93
CA GLU A 81 -13.01 12.71 2.78
C GLU A 81 -13.46 12.29 1.37
N GLN A 82 -12.57 12.32 0.37
CA GLN A 82 -12.84 11.82 -0.98
C GLN A 82 -13.03 10.30 -1.00
N TYR A 83 -12.46 9.57 -0.03
CA TYR A 83 -12.64 8.13 0.08
C TYR A 83 -13.98 7.77 0.71
N LEU A 84 -14.58 6.68 0.24
CA LEU A 84 -15.78 6.11 0.84
C LEU A 84 -15.52 5.68 2.30
N PRO A 85 -16.52 5.74 3.19
CA PRO A 85 -16.35 5.36 4.60
C PRO A 85 -15.79 3.94 4.80
N CYS A 86 -16.22 2.98 3.98
CA CYS A 86 -15.72 1.60 4.01
C CYS A 86 -14.22 1.51 3.68
N ILE A 87 -13.75 2.34 2.74
CA ILE A 87 -12.34 2.40 2.36
C ILE A 87 -11.51 3.03 3.48
N ARG A 88 -11.96 4.13 4.08
CA ARG A 88 -11.24 4.75 5.22
C ARG A 88 -11.09 3.79 6.41
N ILE A 89 -12.15 3.04 6.73
CA ILE A 89 -12.09 1.98 7.77
C ILE A 89 -11.05 0.93 7.38
N THR A 90 -11.06 0.50 6.11
CA THR A 90 -10.10 -0.47 5.57
C THR A 90 -8.66 0.04 5.70
N ILE A 91 -8.38 1.29 5.33
CA ILE A 91 -7.07 1.94 5.51
C ILE A 91 -6.64 1.88 6.98
N GLY A 92 -7.54 2.19 7.91
CA GLY A 92 -7.28 2.11 9.36
C GLY A 92 -6.89 0.71 9.81
N LEU A 93 -7.59 -0.32 9.33
CA LEU A 93 -7.26 -1.73 9.59
C LEU A 93 -5.90 -2.12 8.99
N THR A 94 -5.64 -1.74 7.73
CA THR A 94 -4.36 -1.99 7.06
C THR A 94 -3.20 -1.35 7.82
N LYS A 95 -3.36 -0.11 8.29
CA LYS A 95 -2.36 0.59 9.08
C LYS A 95 -2.11 -0.11 10.42
N LYS A 96 -3.16 -0.60 11.10
CA LYS A 96 -3.00 -1.38 12.34
C LYS A 96 -2.18 -2.65 12.09
N THR A 97 -2.43 -3.35 10.99
CA THR A 97 -1.64 -4.52 10.58
C THR A 97 -0.20 -4.14 10.28
N LEU A 98 0.04 -3.05 9.54
CA LEU A 98 1.39 -2.55 9.24
C LEU A 98 2.17 -2.23 10.53
N ASN A 99 1.53 -1.58 11.50
CA ASN A 99 2.13 -1.23 12.79
C ASN A 99 2.54 -2.47 13.60
N CYS A 100 1.82 -3.59 13.48
CA CYS A 100 2.20 -4.85 14.12
C CYS A 100 3.58 -5.31 13.60
N TYR A 101 3.75 -5.39 12.28
CA TYR A 101 5.03 -5.74 11.67
C TYR A 101 6.13 -4.72 11.98
N TYR A 102 5.78 -3.43 12.00
CA TYR A 102 6.73 -2.37 12.29
C TYR A 102 7.31 -2.48 13.70
N ASN A 103 6.46 -2.78 14.69
CA ASN A 103 6.88 -2.98 16.06
C ASN A 103 7.85 -4.16 16.19
N GLU A 104 7.55 -5.29 15.54
CA GLU A 104 8.44 -6.46 15.53
C GLU A 104 9.78 -6.15 14.85
N MET A 105 9.77 -5.46 13.71
CA MET A 105 11.00 -5.07 13.01
C MET A 105 11.85 -4.09 13.82
N ASN A 106 11.24 -3.15 14.52
CA ASN A 106 11.96 -2.17 15.33
C ASN A 106 12.68 -2.81 16.53
N GLN A 107 12.20 -3.95 17.05
CA GLN A 107 12.87 -4.70 18.10
C GLN A 107 14.12 -5.46 17.61
N LEU A 108 14.23 -5.70 16.30
CA LEU A 108 15.35 -6.43 15.72
C LEU A 108 16.50 -5.48 15.37
N ASN A 109 17.60 -5.60 16.12
CA ASN A 109 18.82 -4.80 15.94
C ASN A 109 19.37 -4.85 14.50
N VAL A 110 19.13 -5.94 13.77
CA VAL A 110 19.61 -6.13 12.39
C VAL A 110 19.17 -4.99 11.47
N TYR A 111 17.92 -4.54 11.54
CA TYR A 111 17.42 -3.49 10.65
C TYR A 111 18.07 -2.13 10.98
N ARG A 112 18.17 -1.80 12.28
CA ARG A 112 18.84 -0.58 12.74
C ARG A 112 20.32 -0.56 12.33
N ILE A 113 21.04 -1.66 12.56
CA ILE A 113 22.46 -1.79 12.19
C ILE A 113 22.64 -1.61 10.68
N THR A 114 21.81 -2.24 9.85
CA THR A 114 21.95 -2.10 8.39
C THR A 114 21.72 -0.67 7.89
N ILE A 115 20.82 0.10 8.50
CA ILE A 115 20.62 1.52 8.17
C ILE A 115 21.84 2.35 8.56
N VAL A 116 22.44 2.09 9.73
CA VAL A 116 23.68 2.76 10.17
C VAL A 116 24.83 2.47 9.20
N LEU A 117 24.93 1.24 8.72
CA LEU A 117 25.95 0.82 7.76
C LEU A 117 25.67 1.31 6.34
N TYR A 118 24.45 1.73 6.02
CA TYR A 118 24.09 2.21 4.70
C TYR A 118 24.73 3.59 4.42
N PRO A 119 25.59 3.73 3.38
CA PRO A 119 26.41 4.93 3.18
C PRO A 119 25.63 6.25 3.13
N SER A 120 24.41 6.19 2.61
CA SER A 120 23.54 7.36 2.36
C SER A 120 22.64 7.73 3.54
N HIS A 121 22.50 6.87 4.55
CA HIS A 121 21.54 7.06 5.66
C HIS A 121 22.29 7.31 6.97
N LYS A 122 23.12 6.34 7.38
CA LYS A 122 23.90 6.39 8.62
C LYS A 122 23.03 6.85 9.81
N LEU A 123 23.60 7.66 10.70
CA LEU A 123 22.89 8.27 11.82
C LEU A 123 21.99 9.45 11.40
N ALA A 124 22.20 10.01 10.21
CA ALA A 124 21.42 11.15 9.72
C ALA A 124 19.96 10.76 9.47
N TYR A 125 19.72 9.53 9.00
CA TYR A 125 18.36 9.01 8.80
C TYR A 125 17.52 9.06 10.08
N PHE A 126 18.05 8.55 11.19
CA PHE A 126 17.31 8.53 12.47
C PHE A 126 16.97 9.92 12.98
N LYS A 127 17.88 10.89 12.80
CA LYS A 127 17.64 12.29 13.13
C LYS A 127 16.50 12.87 12.28
N ASN A 128 16.54 12.62 10.97
CA ASN A 128 15.52 13.12 10.04
C ASN A 128 14.16 12.46 10.24
N ALA A 129 14.14 11.17 10.60
CA ALA A 129 12.92 10.41 10.89
C ALA A 129 12.32 10.74 12.27
N GLY A 130 12.96 11.62 13.07
CA GLY A 130 12.48 12.01 14.39
C GLY A 130 12.59 10.91 15.46
N TRP A 131 13.45 9.90 15.24
CA TRP A 131 13.66 8.84 16.22
C TRP A 131 14.50 9.39 17.38
N LYS A 132 14.01 9.21 18.61
CA LYS A 132 14.78 9.60 19.81
C LYS A 132 16.08 8.80 19.85
N GLN A 133 17.18 9.50 20.12
CA GLN A 133 18.42 8.85 20.53
C GLN A 133 18.15 8.23 21.90
N GLU A 134 18.23 6.90 21.99
CA GLU A 134 18.43 6.22 23.28
C GLU A 134 19.83 6.54 23.83
#